data_AF-A0A132NKI7-F1
#
_entry.id   AF-A0A132NKI7-F1
#
_cell.length_a   1.000
_cell.length_b   1.000
_cell.length_c   1.000
_cell.angle_alpha   90.00
_cell.angle_beta   90.00
_cell.angle_gamma   90.00
#
_symmetry.space_group_name_H-M   'P 1'
#
loop_
_entity.id
_entity.type
_entity.pdbx_description
1 polymer ?
#
loop_
_entity_poly.entity_id
_entity_poly.type
_entity_poly.pdbx_seq_one_letter_code
_entity_poly.pdbx_strand_id
1 'polypeptide(L)' 'MRFPEQVAAVLREAGWAPGRRDEERARRWGLELSAYASWDGRQHTFFAAAHDALAEFGGLA' A
#
# COMPACT_ATOMS: atom_id res chain seq x y z
N MET A 1 6.84 2.61 20.17
CA MET A 1 6.36 1.42 19.42
C MET A 1 5.19 1.87 18.55
N ARG A 2 5.24 1.71 17.22
CA ARG A 2 4.20 2.28 16.32
C ARG A 2 2.85 1.55 16.43
N PHE A 3 2.89 0.25 16.71
CA PHE A 3 1.70 -0.59 16.84
C PHE A 3 1.71 -1.32 18.19
N PRO A 4 0.53 -1.65 18.75
CA PRO A 4 0.42 -2.59 19.86
C PRO A 4 1.03 -3.95 19.51
N GLU A 5 1.50 -4.69 20.52
CA GLU A 5 2.22 -5.95 20.33
C GLU A 5 1.41 -6.99 19.53
N GLN A 6 0.12 -7.14 19.85
CA GLN A 6 -0.79 -8.06 19.14
C GLN A 6 -0.92 -7.70 17.65
N VAL A 7 -1.02 -6.41 17.33
CA VAL A 7 -1.09 -5.94 15.93
C VAL A 7 0.25 -6.17 15.22
N ALA A 8 1.36 -5.90 15.89
CA ALA A 8 2.69 -6.11 15.33
C ALA A 8 2.96 -7.60 15.05
N ALA A 9 2.47 -8.51 15.90
CA ALA A 9 2.57 -9.95 15.68
C ALA A 9 1.85 -10.37 14.39
N VAL A 10 0.57 -10.00 14.25
CA VAL A 10 -0.24 -10.32 13.05
C VAL A 10 0.38 -9.74 11.79
N LEU A 11 0.85 -8.48 11.83
CA LEU A 11 1.51 -7.87 10.68
C LEU A 11 2.77 -8.64 10.28
N ARG A 12 3.59 -9.06 11.25
CA ARG A 12 4.81 -9.84 10.98
C ARG A 12 4.51 -11.22 10.39
N GLU A 13 3.46 -11.88 10.87
CA GLU A 13 2.98 -13.15 10.30
C GLU A 13 2.55 -12.98 8.83
N ALA A 14 1.91 -11.84 8.50
CA ALA A 14 1.57 -11.46 7.12
C ALA A 14 2.77 -10.99 6.27
N GLY A 15 4.00 -11.03 6.81
CA GLY A 15 5.24 -10.67 6.10
C GLY A 15 5.65 -9.19 6.19
N TRP A 16 5.08 -8.43 7.13
CA TRP A 16 5.50 -7.05 7.39
C TRP A 16 6.76 -7.00 8.27
N ALA A 17 7.63 -6.05 8.00
CA ALA A 17 8.77 -5.73 8.86
C ALA A 17 8.95 -4.22 8.99
N PRO A 18 9.33 -3.70 10.16
CA PRO A 18 9.61 -2.28 10.34
C PRO A 18 10.66 -1.79 9.33
N GLY A 19 10.36 -0.70 8.63
CA GLY A 19 11.26 -0.12 7.62
C GLY A 19 11.26 -0.81 6.26
N ARG A 20 10.51 -1.91 6.08
CA ARG A 20 10.29 -2.50 4.76
C ARG A 20 9.44 -1.55 3.92
N ARG A 21 9.90 -1.27 2.69
CA ARG A 21 9.16 -0.52 1.67
C ARG A 21 9.35 -1.18 0.30
N ASP A 22 8.27 -1.39 -0.42
CA ASP A 22 8.23 -1.89 -1.80
C ASP A 22 7.73 -0.76 -2.73
N GLU A 23 8.65 0.15 -3.05
CA GLU A 23 8.37 1.34 -3.87
C GLU A 23 7.93 0.99 -5.29
N GLU A 24 8.46 -0.10 -5.86
CA GLU A 24 8.12 -0.53 -7.21
C GLU A 24 6.67 -1.02 -7.27
N ARG A 25 6.26 -1.84 -6.29
CA ARG A 25 4.87 -2.27 -6.16
C ARG A 25 3.93 -1.09 -5.95
N ALA A 26 4.27 -0.18 -5.04
CA ALA A 26 3.43 0.98 -4.77
C ALA A 26 3.21 1.84 -6.02
N ARG A 27 4.29 2.08 -6.79
CA ARG A 27 4.20 2.79 -8.06
C ARG A 27 3.36 2.04 -9.10
N ARG A 28 3.57 0.72 -9.23
CA ARG A 28 2.82 -0.11 -10.18
C ARG A 28 1.32 -0.06 -9.90
N TRP A 29 0.94 -0.24 -8.65
CA TRP A 29 -0.46 -0.12 -8.21
C TRP A 29 -1.03 1.28 -8.44
N GLY A 30 -0.24 2.33 -8.19
CA GLY A 30 -0.67 3.70 -8.46
C GLY A 30 -0.97 3.95 -9.95
N LEU A 31 -0.12 3.43 -10.84
CA LEU A 31 -0.34 3.51 -12.29
C LEU A 31 -1.57 2.69 -12.72
N GLU A 32 -1.69 1.46 -12.22
CA GLU A 32 -2.81 0.59 -12.55
C GLU A 32 -4.15 1.20 -12.10
N LEU A 33 -4.22 1.72 -10.87
CA LEU A 33 -5.42 2.34 -10.35
C LEU A 33 -5.80 3.61 -11.14
N SER A 34 -4.80 4.41 -11.50
CA SER A 34 -5.03 5.64 -12.28
C SER A 34 -5.55 5.35 -13.68
N ALA A 35 -5.20 4.18 -14.27
CA ALA A 35 -5.68 3.77 -15.58
C ALA A 35 -7.16 3.34 -15.58
N TYR A 36 -7.69 2.89 -14.43
CA TYR A 36 -9.12 2.58 -14.34
C TYR A 36 -9.96 3.87 -14.34
N ALA A 37 -10.97 3.88 -15.22
CA ALA A 37 -12.01 4.91 -15.24
C ALA A 37 -13.24 4.41 -14.48
N SER A 38 -13.86 5.30 -13.71
CA SER A 38 -15.20 5.09 -13.20
C SER A 38 -16.21 4.99 -14.35
N TRP A 39 -17.40 4.49 -14.05
CA TRP A 39 -18.48 4.33 -15.02
C TRP A 39 -18.85 5.62 -15.76
N ASP A 40 -18.62 6.79 -15.15
CA ASP A 40 -18.86 8.12 -15.71
C ASP A 40 -17.59 8.77 -16.29
N GLY A 41 -16.51 8.01 -16.46
CA GLY A 41 -15.28 8.41 -17.15
C GLY A 41 -14.26 9.16 -16.30
N ARG A 42 -14.43 9.25 -14.97
CA ARG A 42 -13.44 9.89 -14.08
C ARG A 42 -12.28 8.94 -13.81
N GLN A 43 -11.07 9.48 -13.84
CA GLN A 43 -9.86 8.74 -13.50
C GLN A 43 -9.59 8.82 -12.00
N HIS A 44 -8.95 7.81 -11.43
CA HIS A 44 -8.43 7.88 -10.07
C HIS A 44 -7.14 8.70 -10.05
N THR A 45 -6.96 9.53 -9.03
CA THR A 45 -5.70 10.21 -8.77
C THR A 45 -5.02 9.58 -7.58
N PHE A 46 -3.76 9.19 -7.77
CA PHE A 46 -2.97 8.56 -6.74
C PHE A 46 -2.08 9.60 -6.03
N PHE A 47 -2.24 9.74 -4.72
CA PHE A 47 -1.55 10.75 -3.92
C PHE A 47 -0.44 10.15 -3.04
N ALA A 48 0.50 11.00 -2.60
CA ALA A 48 1.72 10.58 -1.93
C ALA A 48 1.48 9.68 -0.69
N ALA A 49 0.53 10.04 0.17
CA ALA A 49 0.25 9.24 1.36
C ALA A 49 -0.36 7.85 1.03
N ALA A 50 -1.11 7.71 -0.07
CA ALA A 50 -1.57 6.40 -0.53
C ALA A 50 -0.40 5.56 -1.06
N HIS A 51 0.55 6.18 -1.75
CA HIS A 51 1.77 5.53 -2.19
C HIS A 51 2.61 5.03 -1.01
N ASP A 52 2.80 5.86 0.02
CA ASP A 52 3.54 5.46 1.23
C ASP A 52 2.89 4.27 1.94
N ALA A 53 1.56 4.25 2.03
CA ALA A 53 0.84 3.14 2.63
C ALA A 53 1.00 1.84 1.82
N LEU A 54 0.88 1.91 0.49
CA LEU A 54 1.06 0.74 -0.38
C LEU A 54 2.52 0.27 -0.44
N ALA A 55 3.49 1.18 -0.30
CA ALA A 55 4.90 0.82 -0.21
C ALA A 55 5.17 0.01 1.06
N GLU A 56 4.53 0.36 2.18
CA GLU A 56 4.73 -0.34 3.45
C GLU A 56 3.92 -1.64 3.55
N PHE A 57 2.67 -1.66 3.08
CA PHE A 57 1.71 -2.72 3.38
C PHE A 57 1.16 -3.47 2.14
N GLY A 58 1.47 -3.04 0.92
CA GLY A 58 0.82 -3.56 -0.30
C GLY A 58 1.16 -4.99 -0.70
N GLY A 59 2.05 -5.66 0.03
CA GLY A 59 2.48 -7.04 -0.25
C GLY A 59 2.31 -7.97 0.95
N LEU A 60 1.43 -7.63 1.89
CA LEU A 60 1.03 -8.53 2.97
C LEU A 60 0.01 -9.54 2.45
N ALA A 61 0.09 -10.78 2.95
CA ALA A 61 -0.75 -11.90 2.55
C ALA A 61 -1.59 -12.41 3.73
#